data_AF-A0AAV1FWR3-F1
#
_entry.id   AF-A0AAV1FWR3-F1
#
_cell.length_a   1.000
_cell.length_b   1.000
_cell.length_c   1.000
_cell.angle_alpha   90.00
_cell.angle_beta   90.00
_cell.angle_gamma   90.00
#
_symmetry.space_group_name_H-M   'P 1'
#
loop_
_entity.id
_entity.type
_entity.pdbx_description
1 polymer ?
#
loop_
_entity_poly.entity_id
_entity_poly.type
_entity_poly.pdbx_seq_one_letter_code
_entity_poly.pdbx_strand_id
1 'polypeptide(L)'
;MKLFGTYLTVAAGQTQPAMESSYIAAVYEHNLITNPDPRVLVSRQAALQHMQKNLDIYEVQTAQAAQEGAQILVFPEDGLHGFNFTRTSIVGYLETNPDPQQESWNPCTEPEKHNNTEVLQRLSCMAHRNNIYIVANVPDRQPCPLSTDPTSSCPSDGRWQFNTNIACRSDGLLVARYHKYNLFPEESFDTPPQPEIITFDTPFAGKFGLLICFDIVFYKPTIALVEKGVRQLIFPTAWFNTLPLLDSVQYL
;
A
#
# COMPACT_ATOMS: atom_id res chain seq x y z
N MET A 1 -10.99 13.52 -6.01
CA MET A 1 -10.40 12.41 -6.78
C MET A 1 -9.87 12.97 -8.09
N LYS A 2 -8.65 12.63 -8.50
CA LYS A 2 -8.10 13.00 -9.82
C LYS A 2 -7.96 11.74 -10.65
N LEU A 3 -8.53 11.73 -11.85
CA LEU A 3 -8.39 10.65 -12.83
C LEU A 3 -7.21 10.97 -13.75
N PHE A 4 -6.39 9.95 -14.04
CA PHE A 4 -5.31 10.05 -15.02
C PHE A 4 -5.51 8.99 -16.10
N GLY A 5 -5.42 9.40 -17.37
CA GLY A 5 -5.39 8.50 -18.53
C GLY A 5 -4.03 8.57 -19.21
N THR A 6 -3.36 7.42 -19.37
CA THR A 6 -2.09 7.33 -20.11
C THR A 6 -2.35 6.74 -21.50
N TYR A 7 -1.81 7.38 -22.55
CA TYR A 7 -1.91 6.92 -23.93
C TYR A 7 -0.59 6.28 -24.38
N LEU A 8 -0.65 5.05 -24.90
CA LEU A 8 0.42 4.46 -25.70
C LEU A 8 0.00 4.43 -27.19
N THR A 9 0.70 5.17 -28.04
CA THR A 9 0.57 5.05 -29.50
C THR A 9 1.45 3.91 -30.01
N VAL A 10 0.83 2.88 -30.59
CA VAL A 10 1.52 1.80 -31.33
C VAL A 10 1.16 1.94 -32.81
N ALA A 11 2.19 2.02 -33.66
CA ALA A 11 2.04 2.02 -35.12
C ALA A 11 1.56 0.64 -35.62
N ALA A 12 0.64 0.66 -36.58
CA ALA A 12 -0.18 -0.47 -36.99
C ALA A 12 0.58 -1.69 -37.55
N GLY A 13 0.18 -2.88 -37.12
CA GLY A 13 0.56 -4.17 -37.72
C GLY A 13 -0.11 -5.37 -37.05
N GLN A 14 -1.15 -5.91 -37.71
CA GLN A 14 -1.87 -7.20 -37.51
C GLN A 14 -2.70 -7.42 -36.23
N THR A 15 -3.91 -7.94 -36.47
CA THR A 15 -5.04 -8.14 -35.55
C THR A 15 -4.85 -9.33 -34.60
N GLN A 16 -4.45 -9.04 -33.37
CA GLN A 16 -4.87 -9.76 -32.16
C GLN A 16 -5.96 -8.94 -31.46
N PRO A 17 -6.85 -9.52 -30.62
CA PRO A 17 -7.76 -8.71 -29.82
C PRO A 17 -6.90 -7.75 -29.00
N ALA A 18 -7.00 -6.46 -29.32
CA ALA A 18 -6.19 -5.44 -28.69
C ALA A 18 -6.46 -5.48 -27.19
N MET A 19 -5.43 -5.76 -26.37
CA MET A 19 -5.44 -5.23 -25.01
C MET A 19 -5.80 -3.75 -25.15
N GLU A 20 -6.80 -3.28 -24.41
CA GLU A 20 -7.10 -1.86 -24.34
C GLU A 20 -5.79 -1.11 -24.09
N SER A 21 -5.42 -0.22 -24.99
CA SER A 21 -4.10 0.43 -25.01
C SER A 21 -3.94 1.51 -23.94
N SER A 22 -4.95 1.65 -23.07
CA SER A 22 -5.04 2.63 -22.00
C SER A 22 -5.86 2.06 -20.85
N TYR A 23 -5.59 2.53 -19.65
CA TYR A 23 -6.35 2.22 -18.44
C TYR A 23 -6.65 3.52 -17.68
N ILE A 24 -7.66 3.49 -16.82
CA ILE A 24 -8.02 4.61 -15.96
C ILE A 24 -7.46 4.35 -14.56
N ALA A 25 -6.57 5.24 -14.10
CA ALA A 25 -6.05 5.23 -12.75
C ALA A 25 -6.72 6.32 -11.91
N ALA A 26 -6.98 6.02 -10.64
CA ALA A 26 -7.42 6.98 -9.65
C ALA A 26 -6.40 7.08 -8.51
N VAL A 27 -6.21 8.29 -8.02
CA VAL A 27 -5.46 8.57 -6.78
C VAL A 27 -6.33 9.44 -5.87
N TYR A 28 -6.21 9.21 -4.57
CA TYR A 28 -6.95 9.97 -3.57
C TYR A 28 -5.99 10.71 -2.63
N GLU A 29 -6.10 12.04 -2.63
CA GLU A 29 -5.50 12.89 -1.61
C GLU A 29 -6.44 12.93 -0.41
N HIS A 30 -6.03 12.29 0.68
CA HIS A 30 -6.89 12.05 1.84
C HIS A 30 -6.77 13.16 2.88
N ASN A 31 -7.91 13.66 3.34
CA ASN A 31 -7.97 14.49 4.54
C ASN A 31 -8.08 13.57 5.78
N LEU A 32 -6.92 13.16 6.28
CA LEU A 32 -6.79 12.20 7.37
C LEU A 32 -7.52 12.64 8.64
N ILE A 33 -8.36 11.76 9.19
CA ILE A 33 -8.82 11.87 10.57
C ILE A 33 -7.67 11.38 11.46
N THR A 34 -7.00 12.30 12.17
CA THR A 34 -5.80 12.02 12.96
C THR A 34 -6.12 11.49 14.36
N ASN A 35 -5.24 10.66 14.93
CA ASN A 35 -5.17 10.46 16.37
C ASN A 35 -4.54 11.72 17.01
N PRO A 36 -5.22 12.42 17.95
CA PRO A 36 -4.66 13.62 18.57
C PRO A 36 -3.42 13.33 19.44
N ASP A 37 -3.29 12.11 19.97
CA ASP A 37 -2.24 11.73 20.91
C ASP A 37 -1.51 10.46 20.41
N PRO A 38 -0.80 10.50 19.26
CA PRO A 38 -0.21 9.30 18.63
C PRO A 38 0.88 8.64 19.46
N ARG A 39 1.46 9.34 20.44
CA ARG A 39 2.46 8.78 21.37
C ARG A 39 1.84 8.06 22.57
N VAL A 40 0.53 8.13 22.76
CA VAL A 40 -0.18 7.42 23.85
C VAL A 40 -0.62 6.05 23.35
N LEU A 41 -0.30 5.00 24.10
CA LEU A 41 -0.76 3.64 23.83
C LEU A 41 -2.28 3.56 24.00
N VAL A 42 -2.96 3.03 22.98
CA VAL A 42 -4.39 2.75 22.99
C VAL A 42 -4.65 1.25 22.82
N SER A 43 -5.85 0.79 23.20
CA SER A 43 -6.25 -0.59 22.96
C SER A 43 -6.42 -0.88 21.46
N ARG A 44 -6.30 -2.15 21.06
CA ARG A 44 -6.60 -2.59 19.68
C ARG A 44 -7.99 -2.17 19.23
N GLN A 45 -9.00 -2.28 20.11
CA GLN A 45 -10.37 -1.85 19.80
C GLN A 45 -10.44 -0.35 19.49
N ALA A 46 -9.77 0.50 20.28
CA ALA A 46 -9.76 1.94 20.05
C ALA A 46 -8.99 2.32 18.77
N ALA A 47 -7.85 1.68 18.51
CA ALA A 47 -7.09 1.85 17.26
C ALA A 47 -7.90 1.43 16.03
N LEU A 48 -8.59 0.29 16.10
CA LEU A 48 -9.52 -0.16 15.05
C LEU A 48 -10.63 0.86 14.84
N GLN A 49 -11.32 1.31 15.88
CA GLN A 49 -12.38 2.32 15.75
C GLN A 49 -11.87 3.62 15.09
N HIS A 50 -10.62 4.00 15.34
CA HIS A 50 -10.00 5.14 14.66
C HIS A 50 -9.75 4.86 13.18
N MET A 51 -9.07 3.75 12.82
CA MET A 51 -8.83 3.37 11.43
C MET A 51 -10.13 3.16 10.63
N GLN A 52 -11.18 2.63 11.26
CA GLN A 52 -12.48 2.42 10.62
C GLN A 52 -13.10 3.74 10.15
N LYS A 53 -12.89 4.87 10.85
CA LYS A 53 -13.37 6.19 10.39
C LYS A 53 -12.69 6.62 9.09
N ASN A 54 -11.40 6.32 8.93
CA ASN A 54 -10.69 6.59 7.68
C ASN A 54 -11.09 5.60 6.58
N LEU A 55 -11.31 4.33 6.92
CA LEU A 55 -11.82 3.32 5.99
C LEU A 55 -13.24 3.63 5.49
N ASP A 56 -14.10 4.25 6.31
CA ASP A 56 -15.42 4.73 5.87
C ASP A 56 -15.29 5.72 4.70
N ILE A 57 -14.28 6.60 4.77
CA ILE A 57 -13.97 7.54 3.69
C ILE A 57 -13.43 6.79 2.47
N TYR A 58 -12.50 5.84 2.68
CA TYR A 58 -11.93 5.03 1.59
C TYR A 58 -13.01 4.25 0.84
N GLU A 59 -14.02 3.73 1.52
CA GLU A 59 -15.12 2.97 0.90
C GLU A 59 -15.93 3.87 -0.05
N VAL A 60 -16.25 5.10 0.37
CA VAL A 60 -16.92 6.10 -0.48
C VAL A 60 -16.06 6.46 -1.70
N GLN A 61 -14.76 6.71 -1.50
CA GLN A 61 -13.86 7.05 -2.61
C GLN A 61 -13.67 5.88 -3.57
N THR A 62 -13.63 4.65 -3.07
CA THR A 62 -13.53 3.43 -3.90
C THR A 62 -14.76 3.29 -4.79
N ALA A 63 -15.96 3.45 -4.23
CA ALA A 63 -17.19 3.39 -4.99
C ALA A 63 -17.24 4.48 -6.07
N GLN A 64 -16.83 5.71 -5.73
CA GLN A 64 -16.74 6.81 -6.70
C GLN A 64 -15.74 6.52 -7.82
N ALA A 65 -14.54 6.03 -7.48
CA ALA A 65 -13.49 5.67 -8.46
C ALA A 65 -13.99 4.62 -9.45
N ALA A 66 -14.63 3.57 -8.94
CA ALA A 66 -15.17 2.49 -9.75
C ALA A 66 -16.33 2.98 -10.65
N GLN A 67 -17.20 3.87 -10.15
CA GLN A 67 -18.26 4.50 -10.97
C GLN A 67 -17.69 5.35 -12.11
N GLU A 68 -16.53 5.97 -11.89
CA GLU A 68 -15.79 6.73 -12.91
C GLU A 68 -14.95 5.83 -13.83
N GLY A 69 -15.01 4.50 -13.67
CA GLY A 69 -14.34 3.53 -14.53
C GLY A 69 -12.87 3.29 -14.20
N ALA A 70 -12.38 3.75 -13.03
CA ALA A 70 -11.02 3.47 -12.61
C ALA A 70 -10.80 1.97 -12.39
N GLN A 71 -9.67 1.45 -12.88
CA GLN A 71 -9.27 0.05 -12.75
C GLN A 71 -8.35 -0.17 -11.54
N ILE A 72 -7.73 0.90 -11.05
CA ILE A 72 -6.90 0.92 -9.84
C ILE A 72 -7.09 2.23 -9.08
N LEU A 73 -7.18 2.14 -7.75
CA LEU A 73 -7.22 3.27 -6.83
C LEU A 73 -6.08 3.16 -5.82
N VAL A 74 -5.32 4.26 -5.68
CA VAL A 74 -4.20 4.37 -4.74
C VAL A 74 -4.56 5.33 -3.62
N PHE A 75 -4.40 4.86 -2.38
CA PHE A 75 -4.51 5.64 -1.15
C PHE A 75 -3.13 6.08 -0.64
N PRO A 76 -3.05 7.17 0.14
CA PRO A 76 -1.77 7.71 0.60
C PRO A 76 -1.13 6.85 1.70
N GLU A 77 0.16 7.09 1.91
CA GLU A 77 0.91 6.59 3.08
C GLU A 77 0.31 7.16 4.37
N ASP A 78 0.33 6.37 5.45
CA ASP A 78 -0.20 6.73 6.77
C ASP A 78 -1.70 7.15 6.78
N GLY A 79 -2.44 6.97 5.69
CA GLY A 79 -3.79 7.50 5.53
C GLY A 79 -4.86 6.83 6.42
N LEU A 80 -4.52 5.76 7.14
CA LEU A 80 -5.43 5.09 8.07
C LEU A 80 -5.19 5.47 9.53
N HIS A 81 -3.94 5.64 9.95
CA HIS A 81 -3.55 5.84 11.34
C HIS A 81 -2.83 7.17 11.60
N GLY A 82 -2.23 7.78 10.58
CA GLY A 82 -1.39 8.96 10.70
C GLY A 82 0.04 8.67 11.14
N PHE A 83 0.76 9.72 11.48
CA PHE A 83 2.19 9.67 11.79
C PHE A 83 2.47 9.97 13.28
N ASN A 84 3.77 10.01 13.65
CA ASN A 84 4.25 10.39 14.98
C ASN A 84 4.02 9.36 16.12
N PHE A 85 3.88 8.09 15.78
CA PHE A 85 3.83 7.01 16.76
C PHE A 85 5.22 6.62 17.29
N THR A 86 5.24 5.99 18.46
CA THR A 86 6.41 5.25 18.95
C THR A 86 6.23 3.76 18.66
N ARG A 87 7.29 2.97 18.79
CA ARG A 87 7.20 1.50 18.68
C ARG A 87 6.12 0.90 19.58
N THR A 88 5.90 1.47 20.76
CA THR A 88 4.90 0.98 21.71
C THR A 88 3.51 1.48 21.39
N SER A 89 3.35 2.78 21.08
CA SER A 89 2.01 3.35 20.88
C SER A 89 1.33 2.89 19.59
N ILE A 90 2.09 2.47 18.57
CA ILE A 90 1.53 1.96 17.31
C ILE A 90 0.93 0.54 17.44
N VAL A 91 1.24 -0.22 18.49
CA VAL A 91 0.93 -1.66 18.57
C VAL A 91 -0.56 -1.98 18.35
N GLY A 92 -1.47 -1.12 18.81
CA GLY A 92 -2.91 -1.30 18.60
C GLY A 92 -3.33 -1.23 17.12
N TYR A 93 -2.55 -0.57 16.27
CA TYR A 93 -2.86 -0.35 14.86
C TYR A 93 -2.36 -1.49 13.96
N LEU A 94 -1.39 -2.28 14.43
CA LEU A 94 -0.74 -3.30 13.61
C LEU A 94 -1.64 -4.51 13.33
N GLU A 95 -1.55 -5.02 12.11
CA GLU A 95 -2.06 -6.34 11.70
C GLU A 95 -0.91 -7.19 11.18
N THR A 96 -1.06 -8.51 11.12
CA THR A 96 -0.09 -9.37 10.44
C THR A 96 -0.57 -9.64 9.02
N ASN A 97 0.07 -8.99 8.05
CA ASN A 97 -0.23 -9.14 6.64
C ASN A 97 0.67 -10.24 6.06
N PRO A 98 0.12 -11.36 5.55
CA PRO A 98 0.95 -12.45 5.02
C PRO A 98 1.65 -12.05 3.72
N ASP A 99 2.69 -12.80 3.36
CA ASP A 99 3.40 -12.63 2.10
C ASP A 99 2.64 -13.35 0.96
N PRO A 100 2.14 -12.63 -0.06
CA PRO A 100 1.43 -13.24 -1.19
C PRO A 100 2.28 -14.21 -2.03
N GLN A 101 3.61 -14.17 -1.89
CA GLN A 101 4.51 -15.14 -2.53
C GLN A 101 4.56 -16.47 -1.77
N GLN A 102 4.17 -16.49 -0.49
CA GLN A 102 4.20 -17.67 0.36
C GLN A 102 2.83 -18.32 0.50
N GLU A 103 1.76 -17.53 0.41
CA GLU A 103 0.40 -18.05 0.39
C GLU A 103 -0.55 -17.24 -0.50
N SER A 104 -1.55 -17.94 -1.05
CA SER A 104 -2.70 -17.31 -1.69
C SER A 104 -3.82 -17.16 -0.67
N TRP A 105 -4.35 -15.95 -0.54
CA TRP A 105 -5.45 -15.65 0.37
C TRP A 105 -6.29 -14.47 -0.13
N ASN A 106 -7.61 -14.66 -0.10
CA ASN A 106 -8.57 -13.59 -0.33
C ASN A 106 -9.23 -13.19 1.00
N PRO A 107 -8.79 -12.09 1.65
CA PRO A 107 -9.32 -11.68 2.94
C PRO A 107 -10.83 -11.44 2.96
N CYS A 108 -11.43 -11.02 1.84
CA CYS A 108 -12.87 -10.77 1.77
C CYS A 108 -13.71 -12.06 1.77
N THR A 109 -13.27 -13.08 1.03
CA THR A 109 -14.03 -14.34 0.89
C THR A 109 -13.64 -15.37 1.95
N GLU A 110 -12.47 -15.23 2.57
CA GLU A 110 -11.92 -16.15 3.58
C GLU A 110 -11.51 -15.40 4.87
N PRO A 111 -12.43 -14.65 5.52
CA PRO A 111 -12.07 -13.79 6.65
C PRO A 111 -11.55 -14.55 7.88
N GLU A 112 -11.95 -15.81 8.05
CA GLU A 112 -11.57 -16.63 9.21
C GLU A 112 -10.19 -17.29 9.07
N LYS A 113 -9.48 -17.11 7.94
CA LYS A 113 -8.16 -17.75 7.74
C LYS A 113 -7.10 -17.17 8.67
N HIS A 114 -7.16 -15.87 8.94
CA HIS A 114 -6.22 -15.15 9.80
C HIS A 114 -6.96 -14.23 10.78
N ASN A 115 -6.58 -14.29 12.05
CA ASN A 115 -7.15 -13.46 13.09
C ASN A 115 -6.54 -12.05 13.07
N ASN A 116 -7.28 -11.05 13.58
CA ASN A 116 -6.84 -9.66 13.70
C ASN A 116 -6.43 -9.03 12.35
N THR A 117 -7.27 -9.20 11.33
CA THR A 117 -7.04 -8.70 9.97
C THR A 117 -8.17 -7.78 9.49
N GLU A 118 -8.87 -7.12 10.40
CA GLU A 118 -10.10 -6.37 10.11
C GLU A 118 -9.89 -5.24 9.07
N VAL A 119 -8.74 -4.57 9.09
CA VAL A 119 -8.38 -3.52 8.12
C VAL A 119 -8.12 -4.13 6.75
N LEU A 120 -7.29 -5.18 6.68
CA LEU A 120 -7.00 -5.87 5.43
C LEU A 120 -8.25 -6.51 4.80
N GLN A 121 -9.12 -7.12 5.61
CA GLN A 121 -10.41 -7.67 5.18
C GLN A 121 -11.29 -6.57 4.58
N ARG A 122 -11.37 -5.41 5.23
CA ARG A 122 -12.18 -4.29 4.71
C ARG A 122 -11.62 -3.77 3.38
N LEU A 123 -10.30 -3.61 3.26
CA LEU A 123 -9.64 -3.21 2.01
C LEU A 123 -9.89 -4.22 0.88
N SER A 124 -9.73 -5.51 1.16
CA SER A 124 -10.02 -6.59 0.22
C SER A 124 -11.49 -6.58 -0.23
N CYS A 125 -12.44 -6.39 0.70
CA CYS A 125 -13.85 -6.33 0.34
C CYS A 125 -14.23 -5.07 -0.44
N MET A 126 -13.61 -3.93 -0.16
CA MET A 126 -13.80 -2.73 -0.97
C MET A 126 -13.37 -2.98 -2.42
N ALA A 127 -12.22 -3.64 -2.63
CA ALA A 127 -11.73 -4.02 -3.95
C ALA A 127 -12.71 -4.98 -4.65
N HIS A 128 -13.09 -6.06 -3.96
CA HIS A 128 -14.01 -7.09 -4.47
C HIS A 128 -15.37 -6.53 -4.90
N ARG A 129 -16.03 -5.76 -4.01
CA ARG A 129 -17.39 -5.23 -4.25
C ARG A 129 -17.44 -4.23 -5.40
N ASN A 130 -16.36 -3.50 -5.63
CA ASN A 130 -16.29 -2.44 -6.64
C ASN A 130 -15.53 -2.88 -7.89
N ASN A 131 -15.06 -4.14 -7.95
CA ASN A 131 -14.29 -4.68 -9.07
C ASN A 131 -13.12 -3.76 -9.49
N ILE A 132 -12.35 -3.28 -8.51
CA ILE A 132 -11.24 -2.34 -8.70
C ILE A 132 -10.02 -2.80 -7.91
N TYR A 133 -8.81 -2.62 -8.46
CA TYR A 133 -7.60 -2.83 -7.67
C TYR A 133 -7.46 -1.72 -6.62
N ILE A 134 -7.13 -2.08 -5.38
CA ILE A 134 -6.85 -1.11 -4.33
C ILE A 134 -5.40 -1.27 -3.89
N VAL A 135 -4.68 -0.16 -3.83
CA VAL A 135 -3.38 -0.08 -3.14
C VAL A 135 -3.52 0.86 -1.95
N ALA A 136 -3.16 0.37 -0.78
CA ALA A 136 -3.25 1.12 0.46
C ALA A 136 -2.01 0.89 1.32
N ASN A 137 -1.72 1.87 2.17
CA ASN A 137 -0.67 1.79 3.17
C ASN A 137 -1.25 1.41 4.53
N VAL A 138 -0.63 0.44 5.19
CA VAL A 138 -1.05 -0.13 6.47
C VAL A 138 0.18 -0.35 7.37
N PRO A 139 0.03 -0.29 8.70
CA PRO A 139 1.12 -0.59 9.62
C PRO A 139 1.11 -2.11 9.89
N ASP A 140 2.22 -2.77 9.62
CA ASP A 140 2.30 -4.24 9.63
C ASP A 140 3.14 -4.76 10.80
N ARG A 141 2.76 -5.91 11.35
CA ARG A 141 3.52 -6.66 12.34
C ARG A 141 3.92 -8.01 11.76
N GLN A 142 5.22 -8.29 11.76
CA GLN A 142 5.74 -9.59 11.37
C GLN A 142 6.34 -10.35 12.56
N PRO A 143 6.16 -11.68 12.62
CA PRO A 143 6.78 -12.51 13.64
C PRO A 143 8.31 -12.55 13.47
N CYS A 144 8.98 -13.04 14.51
CA CYS A 144 10.41 -13.31 14.48
C CYS A 144 10.67 -14.82 14.49
N PRO A 145 11.64 -15.34 13.68
CA PRO A 145 12.35 -14.63 12.61
C PRO A 145 11.40 -14.27 11.45
N LEU A 146 11.83 -13.34 10.58
CA LEU A 146 11.09 -13.04 9.35
C LEU A 146 11.05 -14.27 8.45
N SER A 147 9.91 -14.50 7.79
CA SER A 147 9.79 -15.60 6.83
C SER A 147 10.67 -15.39 5.60
N THR A 148 10.93 -14.14 5.23
CA THR A 148 11.79 -13.75 4.09
C THR A 148 13.28 -13.76 4.43
N ASP A 149 13.63 -13.71 5.72
CA ASP A 149 15.02 -13.80 6.20
C ASP A 149 15.07 -14.58 7.53
N PRO A 150 15.25 -15.91 7.46
CA PRO A 150 15.34 -16.76 8.65
C PRO A 150 16.52 -16.45 9.57
N THR A 151 17.50 -15.65 9.11
CA THR A 151 18.66 -15.23 9.89
C THR A 151 18.46 -13.90 10.61
N SER A 152 17.32 -13.24 10.36
CA SER A 152 16.98 -11.96 10.99
C SER A 152 16.92 -12.05 12.52
N SER A 153 17.64 -11.14 13.17
CA SER A 153 17.58 -10.97 14.63
C SER A 153 16.34 -10.18 15.01
N CYS A 154 15.57 -10.68 15.97
CA CYS A 154 14.37 -10.00 16.42
C CYS A 154 14.70 -8.66 17.12
N PRO A 155 13.91 -7.59 16.89
CA PRO A 155 13.96 -6.39 17.72
C PRO A 155 13.78 -6.72 19.21
N SER A 156 14.30 -5.85 20.08
CA SER A 156 14.31 -6.09 21.54
C SER A 156 12.92 -6.25 22.16
N ASP A 157 11.89 -5.75 21.49
CA ASP A 157 10.49 -5.82 21.88
C ASP A 157 9.72 -6.97 21.20
N GLY A 158 10.44 -7.93 20.61
CA GLY A 158 9.92 -9.25 20.24
C GLY A 158 9.08 -9.30 18.96
N ARG A 159 9.11 -8.25 18.13
CA ARG A 159 8.35 -8.16 16.88
C ARG A 159 9.00 -7.23 15.88
N TRP A 160 8.80 -7.51 14.60
CA TRP A 160 9.05 -6.54 13.54
C TRP A 160 7.80 -5.70 13.30
N GLN A 161 8.00 -4.41 12.99
CA GLN A 161 6.92 -3.48 12.66
C GLN A 161 7.30 -2.72 11.39
N PHE A 162 6.47 -2.73 10.36
CA PHE A 162 6.80 -2.12 9.07
C PHE A 162 5.75 -1.12 8.60
N ASN A 163 6.21 -0.08 7.92
CA ASN A 163 5.39 0.75 7.05
C ASN A 163 5.18 -0.03 5.75
N THR A 164 3.93 -0.34 5.40
CA THR A 164 3.63 -1.40 4.44
C THR A 164 2.60 -0.99 3.42
N ASN A 165 2.94 -1.12 2.14
CA ASN A 165 1.93 -1.10 1.08
C ASN A 165 1.40 -2.50 0.85
N ILE A 166 0.08 -2.62 0.72
CA ILE A 166 -0.60 -3.82 0.25
C ILE A 166 -1.38 -3.50 -1.02
N ALA A 167 -1.49 -4.49 -1.91
CA ALA A 167 -2.34 -4.41 -3.10
C ALA A 167 -3.38 -5.54 -3.09
N CYS A 168 -4.65 -5.17 -3.15
CA CYS A 168 -5.75 -6.09 -3.37
C CYS A 168 -6.20 -6.03 -4.83
N ARG A 169 -6.32 -7.19 -5.46
CA ARG A 169 -6.90 -7.34 -6.80
C ARG A 169 -8.40 -7.02 -6.77
N SER A 170 -8.96 -6.76 -7.95
CA SER A 170 -10.40 -6.48 -8.14
C SER A 170 -11.35 -7.57 -7.64
N ASP A 171 -10.89 -8.80 -7.40
CA ASP A 171 -11.68 -9.87 -6.77
C ASP A 171 -11.45 -9.99 -5.26
N GLY A 172 -10.64 -9.12 -4.67
CA GLY A 172 -10.28 -9.11 -3.25
C GLY A 172 -9.00 -9.87 -2.91
N LEU A 173 -8.37 -10.60 -3.84
CA LEU A 173 -7.14 -11.33 -3.54
C LEU A 173 -6.00 -10.38 -3.15
N LEU A 174 -5.28 -10.67 -2.05
CA LEU A 174 -4.04 -9.95 -1.72
C LEU A 174 -2.94 -10.39 -2.70
N VAL A 175 -2.41 -9.46 -3.51
CA VAL A 175 -1.47 -9.77 -4.60
C VAL A 175 -0.08 -9.16 -4.42
N ALA A 176 0.08 -8.20 -3.51
CA ALA A 176 1.40 -7.68 -3.13
C ALA A 176 1.40 -7.16 -1.69
N ARG A 177 2.58 -7.28 -1.07
CA ARG A 177 2.95 -6.64 0.20
C ARG A 177 4.38 -6.11 0.03
N TYR A 178 4.61 -4.85 0.35
CA TYR A 178 5.91 -4.19 0.28
C TYR A 178 6.18 -3.44 1.58
N HIS A 179 7.32 -3.74 2.22
CA HIS A 179 7.80 -2.98 3.38
C HIS A 179 8.72 -1.84 2.93
N LYS A 180 8.42 -0.61 3.38
CA LYS A 180 9.23 0.58 3.13
C LYS A 180 10.68 0.35 3.53
N TYR A 181 11.61 0.62 2.63
CA TYR A 181 13.03 0.42 2.90
C TYR A 181 13.70 1.69 3.42
N ASN A 182 13.43 2.84 2.80
CA ASN A 182 14.07 4.10 3.16
C ASN A 182 13.15 4.92 4.07
N LEU A 183 13.30 4.73 5.38
CA LEU A 183 12.46 5.41 6.38
C LEU A 183 12.72 6.92 6.45
N PHE A 184 11.69 7.70 6.75
CA PHE A 184 11.76 9.15 7.01
C PHE A 184 11.45 9.44 8.50
N PRO A 185 12.49 9.60 9.34
CA PRO A 185 12.43 9.52 10.81
C PRO A 185 11.22 8.82 11.48
N GLU A 186 10.86 7.61 11.02
CA GLU A 186 9.71 6.84 11.49
C GLU A 186 10.06 5.98 12.72
N GLU A 187 10.01 6.53 13.94
CA GLU A 187 10.36 5.84 15.19
C GLU A 187 9.58 4.53 15.42
N SER A 188 8.37 4.42 14.88
CA SER A 188 7.51 3.24 15.05
C SER A 188 7.91 2.04 14.20
N PHE A 189 8.67 2.23 13.13
CA PHE A 189 8.90 1.21 12.11
C PHE A 189 10.37 0.79 12.03
N ASP A 190 10.56 -0.46 11.64
CA ASP A 190 11.84 -1.09 11.38
C ASP A 190 12.17 -0.99 9.88
N THR A 191 13.46 -0.96 9.54
CA THR A 191 13.91 -1.16 8.16
C THR A 191 14.03 -2.66 7.88
N PRO A 192 13.45 -3.19 6.78
CA PRO A 192 13.64 -4.58 6.39
C PRO A 192 15.13 -4.94 6.25
N PRO A 193 15.57 -6.15 6.64
CA PRO A 193 16.98 -6.54 6.55
C PRO A 193 17.56 -6.46 5.13
N GLN A 194 16.71 -6.63 4.11
CA GLN A 194 17.06 -6.50 2.71
C GLN A 194 16.01 -5.67 1.96
N PRO A 195 16.41 -4.87 0.95
CA PRO A 195 15.47 -4.14 0.12
C PRO A 195 14.58 -5.09 -0.69
N GLU A 196 13.27 -4.93 -0.55
CA GLU A 196 12.27 -5.69 -1.30
C GLU A 196 12.02 -5.04 -2.67
N ILE A 197 11.98 -5.85 -3.73
CA ILE A 197 11.65 -5.38 -5.09
C ILE A 197 10.32 -6.01 -5.50
N ILE A 198 9.23 -5.38 -5.07
CA ILE A 198 7.88 -5.95 -5.14
C ILE A 198 7.13 -5.44 -6.36
N THR A 199 6.51 -6.38 -7.08
CA THR A 199 5.67 -6.10 -8.24
C THR A 199 4.42 -6.96 -8.22
N PHE A 200 3.36 -6.50 -8.87
CA PHE A 200 2.18 -7.32 -9.17
C PHE A 200 1.71 -7.09 -10.61
N ASP A 201 1.12 -8.12 -11.20
CA ASP A 201 0.63 -8.09 -12.57
C ASP A 201 -0.86 -7.72 -12.62
N THR A 202 -1.24 -6.99 -13.67
CA THR A 202 -2.61 -6.56 -13.94
C THR A 202 -2.98 -6.89 -15.39
N PRO A 203 -4.26 -7.17 -15.68
CA PRO A 203 -4.70 -7.44 -17.04
C PRO A 203 -4.77 -6.19 -17.93
N PHE A 204 -4.68 -4.98 -17.35
CA PHE A 204 -4.92 -3.71 -18.05
C PHE A 204 -3.68 -2.83 -18.26
N ALA A 205 -2.63 -2.97 -17.44
CA ALA A 205 -1.43 -2.15 -17.55
C ALA A 205 -0.12 -2.93 -17.32
N GLY A 206 -0.20 -4.26 -17.40
CA GLY A 206 0.94 -5.14 -17.18
C GLY A 206 1.41 -5.06 -15.71
N LYS A 207 2.71 -4.83 -15.52
CA LYS A 207 3.37 -4.93 -14.21
C LYS A 207 3.50 -3.58 -13.52
N PHE A 208 3.01 -3.51 -12.29
CA PHE A 208 3.24 -2.39 -11.38
C PHE A 208 4.33 -2.71 -10.37
N GLY A 209 5.12 -1.71 -9.99
CA GLY A 209 6.06 -1.76 -8.87
C GLY A 209 5.54 -0.95 -7.69
N LEU A 210 5.85 -1.40 -6.47
CA LEU A 210 5.52 -0.69 -5.24
C LEU A 210 6.76 0.03 -4.69
N LEU A 211 6.56 1.27 -4.26
CA LEU A 211 7.49 2.01 -3.39
C LEU A 211 6.71 2.97 -2.50
N ILE A 212 7.35 3.53 -1.47
CA ILE A 212 6.69 4.41 -0.50
C ILE A 212 7.51 5.69 -0.31
N CYS A 213 6.90 6.85 -0.58
CA CYS A 213 7.39 8.16 -0.16
C CYS A 213 8.90 8.38 -0.36
N PHE A 214 9.66 8.38 0.73
CA PHE A 214 11.08 8.68 0.71
C PHE A 214 11.92 7.67 -0.11
N ASP A 215 11.39 6.49 -0.45
CA ASP A 215 12.02 5.55 -1.37
C ASP A 215 12.38 6.16 -2.75
N ILE A 216 11.61 7.15 -3.22
CA ILE A 216 11.78 7.73 -4.57
C ILE A 216 13.15 8.41 -4.75
N VAL A 217 13.78 8.88 -3.67
CA VAL A 217 15.09 9.57 -3.74
C VAL A 217 16.28 8.61 -3.69
N PHE A 218 16.04 7.30 -3.52
CA PHE A 218 17.08 6.28 -3.42
C PHE A 218 17.09 5.33 -4.61
N TYR A 219 18.23 4.66 -4.81
CA TYR A 219 18.37 3.69 -5.90
C TYR A 219 17.49 2.44 -5.69
N LYS A 220 17.39 1.91 -4.46
CA LYS A 220 16.49 0.79 -4.15
C LYS A 220 15.31 1.29 -3.31
N PRO A 221 14.07 0.87 -3.62
CA PRO A 221 13.69 -0.05 -4.70
C PRO A 221 13.55 0.61 -6.10
N THR A 222 13.49 1.94 -6.16
CA THR A 222 13.01 2.71 -7.31
C THR A 222 13.71 2.39 -8.64
N ILE A 223 15.03 2.56 -8.72
CA ILE A 223 15.79 2.30 -9.95
C ILE A 223 15.84 0.80 -10.25
N ALA A 224 15.96 -0.05 -9.23
CA ALA A 224 15.95 -1.50 -9.38
C ALA A 224 14.64 -2.03 -9.99
N LEU A 225 13.49 -1.39 -9.71
CA LEU A 225 12.22 -1.70 -10.39
C LEU A 225 12.27 -1.32 -11.87
N VAL A 226 12.77 -0.14 -12.20
CA VAL A 226 12.88 0.36 -13.58
C VAL A 226 13.81 -0.52 -14.43
N GLU A 227 14.96 -0.92 -13.87
CA GLU A 227 15.92 -1.83 -14.50
C GLU A 227 15.33 -3.22 -14.75
N LYS A 228 14.40 -3.67 -13.89
CA LYS A 228 13.62 -4.90 -14.10
C LYS A 228 12.48 -4.76 -15.14
N GLY A 229 12.40 -3.63 -15.83
CA GLY A 229 11.42 -3.40 -16.89
C GLY A 229 10.08 -2.88 -16.40
N VAL A 230 9.92 -2.57 -15.10
CA VAL A 230 8.69 -1.96 -14.58
C VAL A 230 8.56 -0.55 -15.14
N ARG A 231 7.35 -0.19 -15.59
CA ARG A 231 7.03 1.13 -16.15
C ARG A 231 5.90 1.85 -15.43
N GLN A 232 5.16 1.14 -14.60
CA GLN A 232 4.13 1.70 -13.74
C GLN A 232 4.59 1.60 -12.29
N LEU A 233 4.68 2.72 -11.59
CA LEU A 233 5.09 2.77 -10.19
C LEU A 233 3.91 3.29 -9.36
N ILE A 234 3.54 2.55 -8.32
CA ILE A 234 2.53 2.98 -7.35
C ILE A 234 3.24 3.59 -6.14
N PHE A 235 2.83 4.81 -5.80
CA PHE A 235 3.54 5.66 -4.86
C PHE A 235 2.61 6.30 -3.80
N PRO A 236 2.15 5.52 -2.80
CA PRO A 236 1.59 6.08 -1.57
C PRO A 236 2.63 6.96 -0.88
N THR A 237 2.22 8.17 -0.48
CA THR A 237 3.13 9.13 0.13
C THR A 237 2.43 10.07 1.11
N ALA A 238 3.14 10.43 2.18
CA ALA A 238 2.85 11.52 3.11
C ALA A 238 3.98 12.56 3.02
N TRP A 239 4.11 13.21 1.86
CA TRP A 239 5.23 14.08 1.52
C TRP A 239 5.14 15.47 2.16
N PHE A 240 6.26 15.96 2.72
CA PHE A 240 6.39 17.33 3.21
C PHE A 240 7.08 18.20 2.16
N ASN A 241 6.34 19.12 1.54
CA ASN A 241 6.88 19.99 0.49
C ASN A 241 8.04 20.85 1.02
N THR A 242 9.20 20.73 0.38
CA THR A 242 10.38 21.54 0.67
C THR A 242 10.85 22.25 -0.60
N LEU A 243 10.46 23.53 -0.72
CA LEU A 243 10.84 24.35 -1.86
C LEU A 243 12.35 24.63 -1.90
N PRO A 244 12.97 24.78 -3.10
CA PRO A 244 12.31 24.88 -4.41
C PRO A 244 12.29 23.57 -5.23
N LEU A 245 12.91 22.50 -4.74
CA LEU A 245 13.14 21.29 -5.56
C LEU A 245 12.39 20.05 -5.09
N LEU A 246 11.82 20.05 -3.89
CA LEU A 246 11.15 18.88 -3.28
C LEU A 246 9.68 19.19 -2.98
N ASP A 247 9.00 19.88 -3.90
CA ASP A 247 7.54 19.95 -3.90
C ASP A 247 6.96 18.66 -4.50
N SER A 248 5.90 18.12 -3.88
CA SER A 248 5.35 16.81 -4.25
C SER A 248 4.95 16.72 -5.72
N VAL A 249 4.21 17.69 -6.25
CA VAL A 249 3.71 17.64 -7.64
C VAL A 249 4.83 17.89 -8.66
N GLN A 250 5.89 18.60 -8.26
CA GLN A 250 7.03 18.88 -9.11
C GLN A 250 8.03 17.72 -9.18
N TYR A 251 8.29 17.08 -8.04
CA TYR A 251 9.39 16.12 -7.90
C TYR A 251 8.96 14.67 -8.11
N LEU A 252 7.75 14.33 -7.69
CA LEU A 252 7.19 12.97 -7.75
C LEU A 252 6.55 12.70 -9.12
#